data_AF-A0A366DW22-F1
#
_entry.id   AF-A0A366DW22-F1
#
_cell.length_a   1.000
_cell.length_b   1.000
_cell.length_c   1.000
_cell.angle_alpha   90.00
_cell.angle_beta   90.00
_cell.angle_gamma   90.00
#
_symmetry.space_group_name_H-M   'P 1'
#
loop_
_entity.id
_entity.type
_entity.pdbx_description
1 polymer ?
#
loop_
_entity_poly.entity_id
_entity_poly.type
_entity_poly.pdbx_seq_one_letter_code
_entity_poly.pdbx_strand_id
1 'polypeptide(L)' 'MRESANEESFTLDLTLGEAHRRAAVMRALGDDWDPIAVLEAEERAWDMLYSGLDGEQQRVYDELVAAGVLPVRAPRG' A
#
# COMPACT_ATOMS: atom_id res chain seq x y z
N MET A 1 -19.35 8.84 -52.90
CA MET A 1 -19.94 8.16 -51.72
C MET A 1 -18.86 8.17 -50.66
N ARG A 2 -18.99 9.02 -49.63
CA ARG A 2 -17.99 9.09 -48.54
C ARG A 2 -18.18 7.86 -47.66
N GLU A 3 -17.12 7.09 -47.50
CA GLU A 3 -17.05 5.96 -46.59
C GLU A 3 -17.18 6.54 -45.18
N SER A 4 -18.37 6.40 -44.60
CA SER A 4 -18.62 6.80 -43.22
C SER A 4 -17.81 5.85 -42.34
N ALA A 5 -16.64 6.30 -41.87
CA ALA A 5 -15.89 5.59 -40.84
C ALA A 5 -16.83 5.42 -39.64
N ASN A 6 -17.18 4.18 -39.34
CA ASN A 6 -17.99 3.84 -38.18
C ASN A 6 -17.11 4.05 -36.94
N GLU A 7 -17.28 5.18 -36.27
CA GLU A 7 -16.58 5.50 -35.04
C GLU A 7 -17.27 4.76 -33.89
N GLU A 8 -16.82 3.54 -33.60
CA GLU A 8 -17.38 2.76 -32.50
C GLU A 8 -16.97 3.36 -31.16
N SER A 9 -17.95 3.72 -30.34
CA SER A 9 -17.73 4.28 -29.01
C SER A 9 -17.34 3.17 -28.02
N PHE A 10 -16.08 3.17 -27.62
CA PHE A 10 -15.59 2.29 -26.56
C PHE A 10 -15.85 2.91 -25.19
N THR A 11 -16.68 2.26 -24.37
CA THR A 11 -16.98 2.68 -23.00
C THR A 11 -16.52 1.61 -22.02
N LEU A 12 -15.71 2.00 -21.03
CA LEU A 12 -15.26 1.13 -19.95
C LEU A 12 -16.03 1.42 -18.66
N ASP A 13 -16.63 0.38 -18.09
CA ASP A 13 -17.12 0.43 -16.72
C ASP A 13 -15.97 0.14 -15.74
N LEU A 14 -15.37 1.22 -15.21
CA LEU A 14 -14.29 1.11 -14.23
C LEU A 14 -14.77 0.55 -12.88
N THR A 15 -16.05 0.70 -12.55
CA THR A 15 -16.61 0.18 -11.29
C THR A 15 -16.67 -1.35 -11.35
N LEU A 16 -17.15 -1.89 -12.47
CA LEU A 16 -17.14 -3.33 -12.72
C LEU A 16 -15.71 -3.87 -12.82
N GLY A 17 -14.83 -3.15 -13.53
CA GLY A 17 -13.41 -3.51 -13.63
C GLY A 17 -12.74 -3.59 -12.25
N GLU A 18 -13.00 -2.63 -11.37
CA GLU A 18 -12.47 -2.60 -10.02
C GLU A 18 -13.02 -3.74 -9.15
N ALA A 19 -14.31 -4.06 -9.29
CA ALA A 19 -14.91 -5.20 -8.59
C ALA A 19 -14.22 -6.52 -8.96
N HIS A 20 -13.93 -6.73 -10.26
CA HIS A 20 -13.21 -7.90 -10.72
C HIS A 20 -11.77 -7.94 -10.21
N ARG A 21 -11.06 -6.81 -10.21
CA ARG A 21 -9.69 -6.72 -9.67
C ARG A 21 -9.66 -7.09 -8.19
N ARG A 22 -10.56 -6.53 -7.37
CA ARG A 22 -10.65 -6.86 -5.94
C ARG A 22 -10.98 -8.33 -5.71
N ALA A 23 -11.94 -8.88 -6.45
CA ALA A 23 -12.28 -10.29 -6.35
C ALA A 23 -11.10 -11.22 -6.71
N ALA A 24 -10.30 -10.85 -7.72
CA ALA A 24 -9.10 -11.59 -8.08
C ALA A 24 -8.03 -11.52 -6.99
N VAL A 25 -7.81 -10.34 -6.39
CA VAL A 25 -6.90 -10.17 -5.24
C VAL A 25 -7.33 -11.03 -4.06
N MET A 26 -8.62 -10.97 -3.67
CA MET A 26 -9.12 -11.76 -2.54
C MET A 26 -8.94 -13.27 -2.76
N ARG A 27 -9.20 -13.77 -3.99
CA ARG A 27 -8.93 -15.18 -4.32
C ARG A 27 -7.45 -15.53 -4.25
N ALA A 28 -6.56 -14.62 -4.62
CA ALA A 28 -5.12 -14.87 -4.57
C ALA A 28 -4.56 -14.90 -3.15
N LEU A 29 -5.15 -14.11 -2.24
CA LEU A 29 -4.81 -14.10 -0.81
C LEU A 29 -5.26 -15.40 -0.11
N GLY A 30 -6.39 -15.97 -0.54
CA GLY A 30 -6.91 -17.24 -0.04
C GLY A 30 -7.71 -17.10 1.26
N ASP A 31 -8.41 -18.17 1.63
CA ASP A 31 -9.37 -18.16 2.74
C ASP A 31 -8.70 -18.08 4.13
N ASP A 32 -7.42 -18.45 4.21
CA ASP A 32 -6.62 -18.40 5.44
C ASP A 32 -5.97 -17.03 5.69
N TRP A 33 -6.20 -16.05 4.81
CA TRP A 33 -5.60 -14.72 4.96
C TRP A 33 -6.23 -13.95 6.12
N ASP A 34 -5.43 -13.72 7.17
CA ASP A 34 -5.79 -12.85 8.29
C ASP A 34 -5.14 -11.46 8.09
N PRO A 35 -5.91 -10.43 7.65
CA PRO A 35 -5.37 -9.09 7.42
C PRO A 35 -4.87 -8.43 8.71
N ILE A 36 -5.43 -8.77 9.87
CA ILE A 36 -5.00 -8.21 11.16
C ILE A 36 -3.64 -8.78 11.54
N ALA A 37 -3.47 -10.10 11.43
CA ALA A 37 -2.18 -10.74 11.71
C ALA A 37 -1.06 -10.24 10.79
N VAL A 38 -1.35 -9.98 9.51
CA VAL A 38 -0.38 -9.40 8.57
C VAL A 38 0.00 -7.97 8.97
N LEU A 39 -0.98 -7.11 9.30
CA LEU A 39 -0.70 -5.74 9.75
C LEU A 39 0.15 -5.72 11.03
N GLU A 40 -0.18 -6.55 12.01
CA GLU A 40 0.63 -6.67 13.23
C GLU A 40 2.05 -7.17 12.95
N ALA A 41 2.21 -8.07 11.98
CA ALA A 41 3.53 -8.57 11.58
C ALA A 41 4.36 -7.48 10.89
N GLU A 42 3.74 -6.68 10.02
CA GLU A 42 4.38 -5.53 9.38
C GLU A 42 4.81 -4.48 10.42
N GLU A 43 3.96 -4.20 11.41
CA GLU A 43 4.30 -3.27 12.50
C GLU A 43 5.50 -3.78 13.31
N ARG A 44 5.54 -5.08 13.65
CA ARG A 44 6.70 -5.68 14.33
C ARG A 44 7.96 -5.62 13.48
N ALA A 45 7.86 -5.88 12.19
CA ALA A 45 9.01 -5.79 11.28
C ALA A 45 9.54 -4.34 11.18
N TRP A 46 8.65 -3.35 11.15
CA TRP A 46 9.03 -1.95 11.21
C TRP A 46 9.69 -1.55 12.53
N ASP A 47 9.20 -2.06 13.67
CA ASP A 47 9.85 -1.83 14.98
C ASP A 47 11.29 -2.33 14.96
N MET A 48 11.52 -3.49 14.34
CA MET A 48 12.86 -4.07 14.23
C MET A 48 13.77 -3.25 13.31
N LEU A 49 13.24 -2.66 12.24
CA LEU A 49 14.02 -1.94 11.22
C LEU A 49 14.81 -0.75 11.79
N TYR A 50 14.27 -0.09 12.81
CA TYR A 50 14.92 1.02 13.53
C TYR A 50 15.19 0.68 14.99
N SER A 51 15.23 -0.61 15.33
CA SER A 51 15.68 -1.05 16.65
C SER A 51 17.20 -1.02 16.73
N GLY A 52 17.73 -0.63 17.89
CA GLY A 52 19.17 -0.70 18.15
C GLY A 52 20.03 0.31 17.37
N LEU A 53 19.43 1.42 16.93
CA LEU A 53 20.20 2.52 16.34
C LEU A 53 21.22 3.06 17.35
N ASP A 54 22.44 3.26 16.88
CA ASP A 54 23.42 4.02 17.64
C ASP A 54 23.08 5.52 17.65
N GLY A 55 23.88 6.32 18.38
CA GLY A 55 23.59 7.75 18.56
C GLY A 55 23.64 8.56 17.26
N GLU A 56 24.46 8.18 16.29
CA GLU A 56 24.52 8.87 15.00
C GLU A 56 23.34 8.47 14.12
N GLN A 57 23.02 7.19 14.09
CA GLN A 57 21.88 6.64 13.37
C GLN A 57 20.56 7.20 13.90
N GLN A 58 20.40 7.33 15.22
CA GLN A 58 19.22 7.92 15.84
C GLN A 58 19.04 9.38 15.42
N ARG A 59 20.14 10.15 15.38
CA ARG A 59 20.10 11.55 14.93
C ARG A 59 19.65 11.67 13.47
N VAL A 60 20.18 10.82 12.58
CA VAL A 60 19.76 10.79 11.17
C VAL A 60 18.29 10.38 11.04
N TYR A 61 17.85 9.39 11.82
CA TYR A 61 16.44 8.99 11.86
C TYR A 61 15.54 10.16 12.26
N ASP A 62 15.88 10.88 13.32
CA ASP A 62 15.12 12.04 13.81
C ASP A 62 15.06 13.17 12.77
N GLU A 63 16.18 13.44 12.07
CA GLU A 63 16.24 14.42 10.98
C GLU A 63 15.31 14.04 9.81
N LEU A 64 15.29 12.75 9.43
CA LEU A 64 14.44 12.25 8.35
C LEU A 64 12.94 12.29 8.72
N VAL A 65 12.61 12.02 9.99
CA VAL A 65 11.25 12.17 10.50
C VAL A 65 10.82 13.64 10.49
N ALA A 66 11.68 14.54 10.96
CA ALA A 66 11.40 15.99 10.94
C ALA A 66 11.22 16.55 9.52
N ALA A 67 11.97 16.01 8.54
CA ALA A 67 11.85 16.36 7.14
C ALA A 67 10.62 15.73 6.45
N GLY A 68 9.89 14.83 7.11
CA GLY A 68 8.75 14.11 6.55
C GLY A 68 9.13 13.01 5.54
N VAL A 69 10.42 12.66 5.46
CA VAL A 69 10.91 11.55 4.64
C VAL A 69 10.51 10.22 5.28
N LEU A 70 10.59 10.15 6.62
CA LEU A 70 10.09 9.04 7.41
C LEU A 70 8.83 9.45 8.18
N PRO A 71 7.87 8.53 8.38
CA PRO A 71 6.66 8.82 9.14
C PRO A 71 6.96 9.01 10.64
N VAL A 72 6.27 9.97 11.27
CA VAL A 72 6.23 10.13 12.74
C VAL A 72 5.50 8.95 13.36
N ARG A 73 6.10 8.33 14.39
CA ARG A 73 5.39 7.37 15.25
C ARG A 73 4.75 8.06 16.43
N ALA A 74 3.48 7.78 16.68
CA ALA A 74 2.90 8.01 17.99
C ALA A 74 3.47 6.98 18.97
N PRO A 75 3.89 7.36 20.19
CA PRO A 75 4.22 6.38 21.21
C PRO A 75 2.99 5.49 21.46
N ARG A 76 3.20 4.17 21.52
CA ARG A 76 2.15 3.25 21.94
C ARG A 76 1.78 3.59 23.39
N GLY A 77 0.47 3.72 23.65
CA GLY A 77 -0.07 3.92 25.00
C GLY A 77 0.16 2.72 25.91
#